data_AF-A0A3D5TL77-F1
#
_entry.id   AF-A0A3D5TL77-F1
#
_cell.length_a   1.000
_cell.length_b   1.000
_cell.length_c   1.000
_cell.angle_alpha   90.00
_cell.angle_beta   90.00
_cell.angle_gamma   90.00
#
_symmetry.space_group_name_H-M   'P 1'
#
loop_
_entity.id
_entity.type
_entity.pdbx_description
1 polymer ?
#
loop_
_entity_poly.entity_id
_entity_poly.type
_entity_poly.pdbx_seq_one_letter_code
_entity_poly.pdbx_strand_id
1 'polypeptide(L)' 'MFKDKVVAIIGGGNAGLEAALTLDPYASKLYLIQRSDRLKGDAVTQDKVKGLKKMTVVFNALTQEIL' A
#
# COMPACT_ATOMS: atom_id res chain seq x y z
N MET A 1 -12.23 -12.22 2.88
CA MET A 1 -10.92 -12.83 2.58
C MET A 1 -9.77 -12.22 3.37
N PHE A 2 -9.64 -10.89 3.47
CA PHE A 2 -8.49 -10.23 4.13
C PHE A 2 -8.74 -9.69 5.55
N LYS A 3 -9.88 -10.04 6.15
CA LYS A 3 -10.23 -9.61 7.51
C LYS A 3 -9.15 -10.07 8.50
N ASP A 4 -8.63 -9.12 9.27
CA ASP A 4 -7.59 -9.31 10.30
C ASP A 4 -6.22 -9.82 9.78
N LYS A 5 -6.00 -9.82 8.46
CA LYS A 5 -4.74 -10.23 7.85
C LYS A 5 -3.77 -9.06 7.66
N VAL A 6 -2.47 -9.38 7.69
CA VAL A 6 -1.42 -8.51 7.18
C VAL A 6 -1.38 -8.64 5.66
N VAL A 7 -1.44 -7.54 4.94
CA VAL A 7 -1.50 -7.54 3.47
C VAL A 7 -0.40 -6.66 2.89
N ALA A 8 0.27 -7.16 1.86
CA ALA A 8 1.21 -6.40 1.05
C ALA A 8 0.57 -5.99 -0.29
N ILE A 9 0.80 -4.76 -0.70
CA ILE A 9 0.35 -4.15 -1.95
C ILE A 9 1.59 -3.77 -2.74
N ILE A 10 1.72 -4.26 -3.97
CA ILE A 10 2.89 -4.00 -4.81
C ILE A 10 2.56 -2.90 -5.81
N GLY A 11 3.30 -1.79 -5.72
CA GLY A 11 3.19 -0.64 -6.62
C GLY A 11 2.44 0.56 -6.02
N GLY A 12 3.06 1.74 -6.14
CA GLY A 12 2.55 3.03 -5.64
C GLY A 12 1.88 3.93 -6.68
N GLY A 13 1.29 3.36 -7.74
CA GLY A 13 0.41 4.08 -8.67
C GLY A 13 -1.04 4.14 -8.14
N ASN A 14 -1.95 4.82 -8.85
CA ASN A 14 -3.36 4.96 -8.42
C ASN A 14 -4.02 3.62 -8.07
N ALA A 15 -3.81 2.58 -8.88
CA ALA A 15 -4.37 1.25 -8.59
C ALA A 15 -3.93 0.69 -7.23
N GLY A 16 -2.64 0.81 -6.87
CA GLY A 16 -2.14 0.32 -5.58
C GLY A 16 -2.59 1.20 -4.41
N LEU A 17 -2.68 2.51 -4.61
CA LEU A 17 -3.16 3.41 -3.57
C LEU A 17 -4.66 3.22 -3.29
N GLU A 18 -5.50 3.06 -4.31
CA GLU A 18 -6.93 2.76 -4.14
C GLU A 18 -7.14 1.37 -3.53
N ALA A 19 -6.31 0.39 -3.88
CA ALA A 19 -6.33 -0.91 -3.21
C ALA A 19 -6.03 -0.79 -1.71
N ALA A 20 -5.09 0.08 -1.32
CA ALA A 20 -4.79 0.34 0.09
C ALA A 20 -5.99 0.89 0.84
N LEU A 21 -6.67 1.90 0.28
CA LEU A 21 -7.87 2.50 0.87
C LEU A 21 -9.01 1.47 0.98
N THR A 22 -9.16 0.62 -0.04
CA THR A 22 -10.18 -0.44 -0.07
C THR A 22 -9.94 -1.49 1.00
N LEU A 23 -8.68 -1.82 1.30
CA LEU A 23 -8.31 -2.88 2.24
C LEU A 23 -8.18 -2.41 3.70
N ASP A 24 -7.99 -1.12 3.96
CA ASP A 24 -7.84 -0.55 5.32
C ASP A 24 -8.94 -0.94 6.33
N PRO A 25 -10.25 -0.95 5.97
CA PRO A 25 -11.29 -1.35 6.93
C PRO A 25 -11.25 -2.84 7.28
N TYR A 26 -10.55 -3.68 6.51
CA TYR A 26 -10.52 -5.13 6.69
C TYR A 26 -9.18 -5.65 7.23
N ALA A 27 -8.06 -5.13 6.73
CA ALA A 27 -6.74 -5.60 7.08
C ALA A 27 -6.34 -5.16 8.50
N SER A 28 -5.52 -5.99 9.16
CA SER A 28 -4.90 -5.64 10.44
C SER A 28 -3.66 -4.77 10.26
N LYS A 29 -2.93 -4.94 9.14
CA LYS A 29 -1.78 -4.12 8.75
C LYS A 29 -1.62 -4.11 7.22
N LEU A 30 -1.20 -2.98 6.67
CA LEU A 30 -0.94 -2.80 5.25
C LEU A 30 0.52 -2.41 5.01
N TYR A 31 1.15 -3.06 4.04
CA TYR A 31 2.43 -2.62 3.48
C TYR A 31 2.24 -2.26 2.02
N LEU A 32 2.71 -1.08 1.62
CA LEU A 32 2.79 -0.71 0.20
C LEU A 32 4.25 -0.69 -0.23
N ILE A 33 4.61 -1.58 -1.14
CA ILE A 33 5.98 -1.76 -1.63
C ILE A 33 6.12 -1.02 -2.95
N GLN A 34 7.02 -0.04 -2.99
CA GLN A 34 7.26 0.80 -4.15
C GLN A 34 8.72 0.70 -4.60
N ARG A 35 8.91 0.45 -5.89
CA ARG A 35 10.24 0.28 -6.49
C ARG A 35 11.08 1.56 -6.49
N SER A 36 10.44 2.72 -6.63
CA SER A 36 11.11 4.02 -6.60
C SER A 36 11.10 4.64 -5.20
N ASP A 37 11.79 5.77 -5.09
CA ASP A 37 11.84 6.65 -3.92
C ASP A 37 10.53 7.44 -3.69
N ARG A 38 9.63 7.44 -4.68
CA ARG A 38 8.35 8.17 -4.62
C ARG A 38 7.14 7.35 -5.10
N LEU A 39 5.96 7.73 -4.60
CA LEU A 39 4.67 7.28 -5.13
C LEU A 39 4.35 8.01 -6.45
N LYS A 40 3.63 7.33 -7.34
CA LYS A 40 3.29 7.83 -8.68
C LYS A 40 1.81 8.14 -8.86
N GLY A 41 0.95 7.70 -7.94
CA GLY A 41 -0.47 8.06 -7.98
C GLY A 41 -0.70 9.54 -7.68
N ASP A 42 -1.93 10.00 -7.84
CA ASP A 42 -2.29 11.40 -7.67
C ASP A 42 -2.11 11.85 -6.22
N ALA A 43 -1.70 13.11 -6.03
CA ALA A 43 -1.35 13.66 -4.71
C ALA A 43 -2.47 13.48 -3.68
N VAL A 44 -3.72 13.69 -4.09
CA VAL A 44 -4.90 13.52 -3.22
C VAL A 44 -5.01 12.09 -2.70
N THR A 45 -4.81 11.07 -3.54
CA THR A 45 -4.87 9.67 -3.12
C THR A 45 -3.64 9.30 -2.27
N GLN A 46 -2.45 9.84 -2.59
CA GLN A 46 -1.29 9.67 -1.74
C GLN A 46 -1.52 10.19 -0.32
N ASP A 47 -2.12 11.38 -0.18
CA ASP A 47 -2.36 11.99 1.13
C ASP A 47 -3.39 11.22 1.94
N LYS A 48 -4.43 10.69 1.30
CA LYS A 48 -5.36 9.74 1.94
C LYS A 48 -4.63 8.50 2.46
N VAL A 49 -3.76 7.88 1.65
CA VAL A 49 -3.00 6.69 2.04
C VAL A 49 -2.00 6.98 3.16
N LYS A 50 -1.34 8.14 3.15
CA LYS A 50 -0.42 8.57 4.23
C LYS A 50 -1.15 8.78 5.56
N GLY A 51 -2.44 9.11 5.53
CA GLY A 51 -3.27 9.26 6.74
C GLY A 51 -3.69 7.93 7.39
N LEU A 52 -3.47 6.79 6.73
CA LEU A 52 -3.88 5.48 7.25
C LEU A 52 -2.96 5.03 8.38
N LYS A 53 -3.53 4.82 9.58
CA LYS A 53 -2.77 4.40 10.78
C LYS A 53 -2.13 3.01 10.65
N LYS A 54 -2.69 2.14 9.80
CA LYS A 54 -2.25 0.76 9.62
C LYS A 54 -1.29 0.58 8.44
N MET A 55 -0.97 1.66 7.72
CA MET A 55 -0.16 1.63 6.51
C MET A 55 1.32 1.86 6.80
N THR A 56 2.18 1.09 6.12
CA THR A 56 3.61 1.35 6.02
C THR A 56 4.02 1.35 4.55
N VAL A 57 4.58 2.46 4.09
CA VAL A 57 5.10 2.56 2.72
C VAL A 57 6.59 2.22 2.74
N VAL A 58 6.98 1.24 1.92
CA VAL A 58 8.37 0.81 1.74
C VAL A 58 8.83 1.28 0.36
N PHE A 59 9.70 2.28 0.34
CA PHE A 59 10.30 2.80 -0.90
C PHE A 59 11.56 2.03 -1.28
N ASN A 60 12.00 2.20 -2.53
CA ASN A 60 13.22 1.59 -3.07
C ASN A 60 13.25 0.05 -2.91
N ALA A 61 12.08 -0.60 -2.99
CA ALA A 61 11.93 -2.02 -2.73
C ALA A 61 11.33 -2.75 -3.94
N LEU A 62 11.94 -3.89 -4.29
CA LEU A 62 11.51 -4.76 -5.38
C LEU A 62 11.22 -6.16 -4.82
N THR A 63 9.95 -6.57 -4.86
CA THR A 63 9.53 -7.93 -4.50
C THR A 63 10.24 -8.95 -5.40
N GLN A 64 10.84 -9.97 -4.79
CA GLN A 64 11.58 -11.02 -5.50
C GLN A 64 10.71 -12.28 -5.69
N GLU A 65 10.03 -12.72 -4.64
CA GLU A 65 9.25 -13.96 -4.65
C GLU A 65 8.03 -13.88 -3.73
N ILE A 66 7.09 -14.79 -3.97
CA ILE A 66 5.94 -15.10 -3.11
C ILE A 66 5.95 -16.62 -2.96
N LEU A 67 6.02 -17.11 -1.71
CA LEU A 67 6.08 -18.53 -1.36
C LEU A 67 4.72 -19.07 -0.93
#